data_AF-A0AAW2U7B7-F1
#
_entry.id   AF-A0AAW2U7B7-F1
#
_cell.length_a   1.000
_cell.length_b   1.000
_cell.length_c   1.000
_cell.angle_alpha   90.00
_cell.angle_beta   90.00
_cell.angle_gamma   90.00
#
_symmetry.space_group_name_H-M   'P 1'
#
loop_
_entity.id
_entity.type
_entity.pdbx_description
1 polymer ?
#
loop_
_entity_poly.entity_id
_entity_poly.type
_entity_poly.pdbx_seq_one_letter_code
_entity_poly.pdbx_strand_id
1 'polypeptide(L)'
;MLLSCCRRVDDPSQPPTIGGVGAASSSPTRRRRWSVWTLVKVVWYTLVYILEFSLRALCLRDKTTAVSGGEGVELWPRKLASARFRLDDMKIVKRAVAEATINDVLFGVISCGLSRYLDIKSPKALPEGLRITGVAMVNLRPQAGLQDIWKLINSKSGTGWGNKFGTLLLPVYYHSNGSNPLQFVKRAKTMIDKKKLSLEAPFSYKVGDLVMSLFGPKALTMHMVSYAGFADLQILVAKDIIPDPKVLAECFQNALLEMKEAAKAATKS
;
A
#
# COMPACT_ATOMS: atom_id res chain seq x y z
N MET A 1 -4.25 16.35 7.54
CA MET A 1 -4.88 17.47 6.83
C MET A 1 -6.40 17.48 7.02
N LEU A 2 -7.12 16.39 6.79
CA LEU A 2 -8.55 16.31 7.14
C LEU A 2 -8.80 16.43 8.65
N LEU A 3 -8.04 15.71 9.47
CA LEU A 3 -8.21 15.71 10.92
C LEU A 3 -7.91 17.05 11.60
N SER A 4 -7.08 17.92 11.00
CA SER A 4 -6.84 19.28 11.51
C SER A 4 -8.03 20.22 11.29
N CYS A 5 -8.92 19.89 10.37
CA CYS A 5 -10.19 20.59 10.17
C CYS A 5 -11.30 20.05 11.07
N CYS A 6 -11.06 18.94 11.78
CA CYS A 6 -12.01 18.36 12.71
C CYS A 6 -11.74 18.86 14.13
N ARG A 7 -12.79 18.94 14.95
CA ARG A 7 -12.69 19.19 16.40
C ARG A 7 -13.17 17.97 17.16
N ARG A 8 -12.69 17.81 18.39
CA ARG A 8 -13.24 16.80 19.30
C ARG A 8 -14.71 17.10 19.57
N VAL A 9 -15.51 16.04 19.66
CA VAL A 9 -16.94 16.15 19.98
C VAL A 9 -17.14 16.56 21.44
N ASP A 10 -16.24 16.11 22.32
CA ASP A 10 -16.27 16.40 23.75
C ASP A 10 -15.59 17.73 24.14
N ASP A 11 -14.65 18.23 23.34
CA ASP A 11 -14.03 19.55 23.51
C ASP A 11 -13.76 20.24 22.16
N PRO A 12 -14.64 21.14 21.70
CA PRO A 12 -14.49 21.83 20.42
C PRO A 12 -13.22 22.68 20.31
N SER A 13 -12.61 23.08 21.43
CA SER A 13 -11.39 23.88 21.44
C SER A 13 -10.14 23.06 21.07
N GLN A 14 -10.25 21.73 21.06
CA GLN A 14 -9.12 20.82 20.83
C GLN A 14 -9.23 20.07 19.50
N PRO A 15 -8.08 19.80 18.83
CA PRO A 15 -8.03 18.91 17.68
C PRO A 15 -8.27 17.45 18.10
N PRO A 16 -8.75 16.59 17.18
CA PRO A 16 -8.97 15.17 17.46
C PRO A 16 -7.69 14.49 17.92
N THR A 17 -7.78 13.83 19.06
CA THR A 17 -6.68 13.02 19.59
C THR A 17 -6.90 11.58 19.18
N ILE A 18 -5.97 11.00 18.42
CA ILE A 18 -5.91 9.56 18.27
C ILE A 18 -5.09 9.07 19.45
N GLY A 19 -5.73 8.32 20.37
CA GLY A 19 -5.01 7.65 21.44
C GLY A 19 -3.83 6.90 20.84
N GLY A 20 -2.62 7.19 21.30
CA GLY A 20 -1.41 6.57 20.78
C GLY A 20 -1.61 5.05 20.83
N VAL A 21 -1.65 4.41 19.66
CA VAL A 21 -1.73 2.95 19.57
C VAL A 21 -0.47 2.42 20.22
N GLY A 22 -0.58 2.06 21.51
CA GLY A 22 0.46 1.54 22.38
C GLY A 22 1.87 1.73 21.85
N ALA A 23 2.39 2.96 21.90
CA ALA A 23 3.83 3.09 22.05
C ALA A 23 4.11 2.39 23.38
N ALA A 24 4.71 1.20 23.33
CA ALA A 24 5.34 0.63 24.51
C ALA A 24 6.11 1.78 25.14
N SER A 25 5.73 2.13 26.37
CA SER A 25 6.27 3.24 27.15
C SER A 25 7.73 3.45 26.79
N SER A 26 8.04 4.58 26.15
CA SER A 26 9.41 4.94 25.86
C SER A 26 10.08 5.26 27.20
N SER A 27 10.52 4.21 27.90
CA SER A 27 11.53 4.32 28.93
C SER A 27 12.76 4.98 28.30
N PRO A 28 13.40 5.94 28.98
CA PRO A 28 14.53 6.66 28.42
C PRO A 28 15.63 5.67 28.08
N THR A 29 16.03 5.66 26.81
CA THR A 29 17.32 5.17 26.31
C THR A 29 17.84 3.86 26.92
N ARG A 30 17.10 2.75 26.79
CA ARG A 30 17.80 1.47 26.62
C ARG A 30 18.22 1.43 25.16
N ARG A 31 19.47 1.82 24.86
CA ARG A 31 20.14 1.39 23.62
C ARG A 31 19.98 -0.13 23.59
N ARG A 32 18.98 -0.63 22.87
CA ARG A 32 18.75 -2.07 22.71
C ARG A 32 20.07 -2.57 22.13
N ARG A 33 20.90 -3.22 22.93
CA ARG A 33 22.20 -3.72 22.47
C ARG A 33 21.85 -4.86 21.52
N TRP A 34 21.90 -4.58 20.23
CA TRP A 34 21.65 -5.60 19.22
C TRP A 34 22.69 -6.68 19.41
N SER A 35 22.24 -7.93 19.57
CA SER A 35 23.16 -9.05 19.54
C SER A 35 23.84 -9.06 18.16
N VAL A 36 25.13 -9.43 18.13
CA VAL A 36 25.86 -9.63 16.87
C VAL A 36 25.05 -10.54 15.94
N TRP A 37 24.40 -11.56 16.49
CA TRP A 37 23.52 -12.45 15.75
C TRP A 37 22.29 -11.77 15.13
N THR A 38 21.72 -10.78 15.82
CA THR A 38 20.61 -9.98 15.29
C THR A 38 21.07 -9.13 14.12
N LEU A 39 22.27 -8.53 14.21
CA LEU A 39 22.85 -7.75 13.12
C LEU A 39 23.12 -8.62 11.89
N VAL A 40 23.72 -9.80 12.09
CA VAL A 40 23.95 -10.78 11.01
C VAL A 40 22.63 -11.15 10.31
N LYS A 41 21.57 -11.44 11.07
CA LYS A 41 20.24 -11.73 10.51
C LYS A 41 19.69 -10.56 9.70
N VAL A 42 19.83 -9.33 10.18
CA VAL A 42 19.32 -8.14 9.47
C VAL A 42 20.07 -7.91 8.18
N VAL A 43 21.41 -8.02 8.17
CA VAL A 43 22.19 -7.92 6.94
C VAL A 43 21.77 -9.00 5.94
N TRP A 44 21.70 -10.25 6.40
CA TRP A 44 21.33 -11.39 5.55
C TRP A 44 19.93 -11.25 4.96
N TYR A 45 18.89 -11.01 5.78
CA TYR A 45 17.53 -10.84 5.30
C TYR A 45 17.40 -9.62 4.39
N THR A 46 18.10 -8.53 4.69
CA THR A 46 18.11 -7.34 3.83
C THR A 46 18.66 -7.65 2.45
N LEU A 47 19.81 -8.33 2.36
CA LEU A 47 20.39 -8.73 1.07
C LEU A 47 19.42 -9.62 0.26
N VAL A 48 18.88 -10.67 0.89
CA VAL A 48 17.97 -11.60 0.22
C VAL A 48 16.70 -10.90 -0.27
N TYR A 49 16.04 -10.09 0.58
CA TYR A 49 14.77 -9.48 0.21
C TYR A 49 14.92 -8.30 -0.76
N ILE A 50 16.00 -7.53 -0.69
CA ILE A 50 16.28 -6.48 -1.68
C ILE A 50 16.57 -7.10 -3.04
N LEU A 51 17.38 -8.16 -3.09
CA LEU A 51 17.65 -8.86 -4.34
C LEU A 51 16.37 -9.46 -4.93
N GLU A 52 15.56 -10.13 -4.11
CA GLU A 52 14.26 -10.65 -4.54
C GLU A 52 13.33 -9.54 -5.04
N PHE A 53 13.26 -8.41 -4.32
CA PHE A 53 12.44 -7.26 -4.69
C PHE A 53 12.85 -6.72 -6.06
N SER A 54 14.14 -6.46 -6.26
CA SER A 54 14.67 -5.94 -7.52
C SER A 54 14.44 -6.93 -8.67
N LEU A 55 14.69 -8.22 -8.45
CA LEU A 55 14.51 -9.24 -9.46
C LEU A 55 13.04 -9.37 -9.88
N ARG A 56 12.10 -9.22 -8.95
CA ARG A 56 10.66 -9.19 -9.22
C ARG A 56 10.17 -7.91 -9.87
N ALA A 57 10.69 -6.77 -9.46
CA ALA A 57 10.34 -5.50 -10.07
C ALA A 57 10.76 -5.44 -11.54
N LEU A 58 11.89 -6.06 -11.89
CA LEU A 58 12.49 -5.96 -13.22
C LEU A 58 12.20 -7.15 -14.14
N CYS A 59 12.21 -8.39 -13.63
CA CYS A 59 12.35 -9.57 -14.49
C CYS A 59 11.40 -10.72 -14.14
N LEU A 60 11.07 -10.93 -12.87
CA LEU A 60 10.32 -12.12 -12.44
C LEU A 60 8.83 -11.85 -12.30
N ARG A 61 8.06 -12.48 -13.17
CA ARG A 61 6.61 -12.56 -13.07
C ARG A 61 6.19 -13.78 -12.25
N ASP A 62 5.11 -13.64 -11.49
CA ASP A 62 4.46 -14.79 -10.87
C ASP A 62 3.83 -15.69 -11.94
N LYS A 63 3.64 -16.97 -11.60
CA LYS A 63 2.97 -17.91 -12.51
C LYS A 63 1.52 -17.47 -12.73
N THR A 64 0.99 -17.78 -13.91
CA THR A 64 -0.40 -17.46 -14.26
C THR A 64 -1.36 -18.32 -13.44
N THR A 65 -2.37 -17.69 -12.85
CA THR A 65 -3.39 -18.31 -11.99
C THR A 65 -4.77 -17.73 -12.31
N ALA A 66 -5.82 -18.23 -11.67
CA ALA A 66 -7.19 -17.71 -11.84
C ALA A 66 -7.37 -16.24 -11.41
N VAL A 67 -6.38 -15.66 -10.71
CA VAL A 67 -6.38 -14.23 -10.33
C VAL A 67 -5.44 -13.38 -11.20
N SER A 68 -4.77 -13.98 -12.18
CA SER A 68 -3.89 -13.25 -13.11
C SER A 68 -4.72 -12.54 -14.18
N GLY A 69 -4.46 -11.25 -14.36
CA GLY A 69 -5.01 -10.46 -15.45
C GLY A 69 -4.10 -10.50 -16.69
N GLY A 70 -4.70 -10.43 -17.88
CA GLY A 70 -3.97 -10.22 -19.14
C GLY A 70 -3.57 -8.76 -19.36
N GLU A 71 -3.12 -8.43 -20.57
CA GLU A 71 -2.85 -7.03 -20.96
C GLU A 71 -4.15 -6.21 -20.99
N GLY A 72 -4.10 -4.95 -20.57
CA GLY A 72 -5.26 -4.04 -20.59
C GLY A 72 -6.22 -4.19 -19.41
N VAL A 73 -5.94 -5.06 -18.43
CA VAL A 73 -6.79 -5.23 -17.24
C VAL A 73 -6.82 -3.99 -16.35
N GLU A 74 -5.89 -3.05 -16.52
CA GLU A 74 -5.91 -1.72 -15.93
C GLU A 74 -7.13 -0.89 -16.37
N LEU A 75 -7.65 -1.11 -17.58
CA LEU A 75 -8.79 -0.37 -18.15
C LEU A 75 -10.15 -1.02 -17.86
N TRP A 76 -10.19 -2.22 -17.29
CA TRP A 76 -11.44 -2.94 -17.08
C TRP A 76 -12.29 -2.33 -15.95
N PRO A 77 -13.63 -2.37 -16.07
CA PRO A 77 -14.53 -1.93 -15.01
C PRO A 77 -14.27 -2.64 -13.66
N ARG A 78 -14.31 -1.89 -12.56
CA ARG A 78 -14.04 -2.42 -11.21
C ARG A 78 -15.32 -2.81 -10.49
N LYS A 79 -15.30 -3.96 -9.82
CA LYS A 79 -16.36 -4.39 -8.90
C LYS A 79 -15.83 -4.41 -7.47
N LEU A 80 -16.60 -3.83 -6.55
CA LEU A 80 -16.25 -3.76 -5.14
C LEU A 80 -17.12 -4.74 -4.35
N ALA A 81 -16.46 -5.61 -3.58
CA ALA A 81 -17.10 -6.43 -2.56
C ALA A 81 -16.43 -6.14 -1.21
N SER A 82 -17.21 -6.10 -0.14
CA SER A 82 -16.70 -5.83 1.21
C SER A 82 -16.93 -7.03 2.11
N ALA A 83 -15.88 -7.46 2.81
CA ALA A 83 -15.94 -8.43 3.90
C ALA A 83 -15.68 -7.71 5.22
N ARG A 84 -16.50 -8.00 6.24
CA ARG A 84 -16.34 -7.45 7.59
C ARG A 84 -15.91 -8.55 8.54
N PHE A 85 -14.91 -8.27 9.37
CA PHE A 85 -14.39 -9.20 10.37
C PHE A 85 -14.52 -8.56 11.75
N ARG A 86 -15.00 -9.34 12.74
CA ARG A 86 -15.05 -8.85 14.11
C ARG A 86 -13.65 -8.89 14.71
N LEU A 87 -13.24 -7.80 15.36
CA LEU A 87 -11.94 -7.71 16.00
C LEU A 87 -11.77 -8.73 17.14
N ASP A 88 -12.87 -9.10 17.82
CA ASP A 88 -12.80 -10.09 18.90
C ASP A 88 -12.48 -11.48 18.37
N ASP A 89 -13.03 -11.85 17.22
CA ASP A 89 -12.69 -13.11 16.54
C ASP A 89 -11.22 -13.13 16.13
N MET A 90 -10.71 -12.01 15.60
CA MET A 90 -9.28 -11.88 15.28
C MET A 90 -8.39 -11.97 16.52
N LYS A 91 -8.83 -11.44 17.66
CA LYS A 91 -8.11 -11.57 18.94
C LYS A 91 -8.10 -13.02 19.44
N ILE A 92 -9.17 -13.78 19.24
CA ILE A 92 -9.21 -15.21 19.58
C ILE A 92 -8.15 -15.97 18.77
N VAL A 93 -8.12 -15.75 17.45
CA VAL A 93 -7.11 -16.38 16.57
C VAL A 93 -5.69 -15.94 16.96
N LYS A 94 -5.50 -14.65 17.25
CA LYS A 94 -4.23 -14.10 17.74
C LYS A 94 -3.75 -14.84 18.99
N ARG A 95 -4.63 -15.11 19.96
CA ARG A 95 -4.27 -15.82 21.20
C ARG A 95 -3.86 -17.28 20.95
N ALA A 96 -4.38 -17.90 19.90
CA ALA A 96 -4.02 -19.27 19.51
C ALA A 96 -2.64 -19.39 18.84
N VAL A 97 -2.00 -18.28 18.44
CA VAL A 97 -0.69 -18.27 17.80
C VAL A 97 0.30 -17.44 18.62
N ALA A 98 1.34 -18.09 19.13
CA ALA A 98 2.35 -17.45 19.97
C ALA A 98 2.92 -16.18 19.31
N GLU A 99 2.93 -15.09 20.07
CA GLU A 99 3.45 -13.77 19.67
C GLU A 99 2.85 -13.20 18.35
N ALA A 100 1.69 -13.66 17.90
CA ALA A 100 1.03 -13.10 16.72
C ALA A 100 0.41 -11.73 17.02
N THR A 101 0.31 -10.91 15.97
CA THR A 101 -0.38 -9.63 15.94
C THR A 101 -1.64 -9.70 15.08
N ILE A 102 -2.50 -8.68 15.16
CA ILE A 102 -3.71 -8.61 14.33
C ILE A 102 -3.37 -8.57 12.83
N ASN A 103 -2.25 -7.94 12.46
CA ASN A 103 -1.79 -7.89 11.07
C ASN A 103 -1.38 -9.28 10.56
N ASP A 104 -0.77 -10.11 11.41
CA ASP A 104 -0.38 -11.48 11.05
C ASP A 104 -1.62 -12.36 10.85
N VAL A 105 -2.64 -12.19 11.71
CA VAL A 105 -3.94 -12.86 11.57
C VAL A 105 -4.63 -12.43 10.28
N LEU A 106 -4.68 -11.13 9.98
CA LEU A 106 -5.27 -10.61 8.75
C LEU A 106 -4.60 -11.19 7.51
N PHE A 107 -3.27 -11.18 7.46
CA PHE A 107 -2.53 -11.77 6.35
C PHE A 107 -2.75 -13.27 6.23
N GLY A 108 -2.86 -13.98 7.36
CA GLY A 108 -3.23 -15.39 7.40
C GLY A 108 -4.61 -15.67 6.81
N VAL A 109 -5.61 -14.83 7.13
CA VAL A 109 -6.97 -14.90 6.55
C VAL A 109 -6.92 -14.68 5.04
N ILE A 110 -6.19 -13.65 4.57
CA ILE A 110 -6.03 -13.39 3.13
C ILE A 110 -5.38 -14.58 2.43
N SER A 111 -4.31 -15.15 3.00
CA SER A 111 -3.59 -16.28 2.41
C SER A 111 -4.45 -17.54 2.34
N CYS A 112 -5.18 -17.85 3.41
CA CYS A 112 -6.09 -18.99 3.47
C CYS A 112 -7.28 -18.81 2.52
N GLY A 113 -7.89 -17.61 2.53
CA GLY A 113 -9.01 -17.27 1.65
C GLY A 113 -8.63 -17.31 0.17
N LEU A 114 -7.44 -16.81 -0.18
CA LEU A 114 -6.94 -16.88 -1.55
C LEU A 114 -6.66 -18.33 -1.97
N SER A 115 -6.11 -19.16 -1.10
CA SER A 115 -5.89 -20.58 -1.38
C SER A 115 -7.21 -21.30 -1.68
N ARG A 116 -8.24 -21.08 -0.84
CA ARG A 116 -9.59 -21.62 -1.06
C ARG A 116 -10.24 -21.11 -2.34
N TYR A 117 -10.06 -19.82 -2.66
CA TYR A 117 -10.59 -19.26 -3.89
C TYR A 117 -9.97 -19.93 -5.12
N LEU A 118 -8.66 -20.17 -5.08
CA LEU A 118 -7.95 -20.87 -6.13
C LEU A 118 -8.37 -22.33 -6.25
N ASP A 119 -8.63 -23.03 -5.15
CA ASP A 119 -9.20 -24.39 -5.17
C ASP A 119 -10.53 -24.45 -5.92
N ILE A 120 -11.40 -23.45 -5.69
CA ILE A 120 -12.74 -23.38 -6.30
C ILE A 120 -12.66 -23.02 -7.79
N LYS A 121 -11.75 -22.11 -8.16
CA LYS A 121 -11.71 -21.52 -9.50
C LYS A 121 -10.71 -22.18 -10.44
N SER A 122 -9.74 -22.92 -9.92
CA SER A 122 -8.74 -23.57 -10.76
C SER A 122 -9.27 -24.90 -11.29
N PRO A 123 -9.34 -25.09 -12.62
CA PRO A 123 -9.82 -26.34 -13.22
C PRO A 123 -8.85 -27.50 -13.03
N LYS A 124 -7.60 -27.22 -12.62
CA LYS A 124 -6.54 -28.21 -12.37
C LYS A 124 -5.99 -28.01 -10.96
N ALA A 125 -5.59 -29.11 -10.34
CA ALA A 125 -4.87 -29.09 -9.06
C ALA A 125 -3.63 -28.20 -9.20
N LEU A 126 -3.56 -27.16 -8.36
CA LEU A 126 -2.42 -26.26 -8.34
C LEU A 126 -1.26 -26.92 -7.59
N PRO A 127 -0.01 -26.67 -8.03
CA PRO A 127 1.15 -27.21 -7.33
C PRO A 127 1.25 -26.58 -5.94
N GLU A 128 1.54 -27.42 -4.94
CA GLU A 128 1.76 -26.97 -3.57
C GLU A 128 2.92 -25.95 -3.52
N GLY A 129 2.74 -24.87 -2.76
CA GLY A 129 3.74 -23.80 -2.66
C GLY A 129 3.75 -22.83 -3.85
N LEU A 130 2.73 -22.85 -4.72
CA LEU A 130 2.55 -21.83 -5.75
C LEU A 130 2.53 -20.44 -5.11
N ARG A 131 3.41 -19.55 -5.59
CA ARG A 131 3.62 -18.22 -5.01
C ARG A 131 2.87 -17.15 -5.79
N ILE A 132 2.12 -16.34 -5.07
CA ILE A 132 1.46 -15.11 -5.52
C ILE A 132 1.99 -13.98 -4.66
N THR A 133 2.41 -12.85 -5.22
CA THR A 133 2.95 -11.75 -4.43
C THR A 133 1.92 -10.65 -4.26
N GLY A 134 1.59 -10.39 -2.99
CA GLY A 134 0.90 -9.18 -2.59
C GLY A 134 1.88 -8.04 -2.40
N VAL A 135 1.34 -6.83 -2.34
CA VAL A 135 2.08 -5.61 -2.06
C VAL A 135 1.47 -4.97 -0.82
N ALA A 136 2.28 -4.67 0.20
CA ALA A 136 1.85 -3.99 1.41
C ALA A 136 2.62 -2.69 1.60
N MET A 137 1.90 -1.61 1.90
CA MET A 137 2.49 -0.33 2.24
C MET A 137 2.68 -0.25 3.75
N VAL A 138 3.86 0.18 4.20
CA VAL A 138 4.18 0.38 5.61
C VAL A 138 4.62 1.81 5.86
N ASN A 139 4.16 2.39 6.96
CA ASN A 139 4.58 3.72 7.36
C ASN A 139 6.01 3.67 7.93
N LEU A 140 6.90 4.51 7.39
CA LEU A 140 8.31 4.60 7.81
C LEU A 140 8.56 5.75 8.80
N ARG A 141 7.52 6.51 9.19
CA ARG A 141 7.69 7.60 10.15
C ARG A 141 8.07 7.06 11.55
N PRO A 142 9.04 7.68 12.23
CA PRO A 142 9.47 7.28 13.57
C PRO A 142 8.44 7.56 14.68
N GLN A 143 7.37 8.33 14.40
CA GLN A 143 6.33 8.66 15.36
C GLN A 143 5.00 7.99 14.99
N ALA A 144 4.38 7.33 15.96
CA ALA A 144 3.00 6.87 15.88
C ALA A 144 2.06 8.01 16.32
N GLY A 145 0.98 8.26 15.56
CA GLY A 145 -0.07 9.21 15.93
C GLY A 145 -0.21 10.42 15.00
N LEU A 146 -1.16 11.30 15.33
CA LEU A 146 -1.43 12.53 14.59
C LEU A 146 -0.30 13.52 14.86
N GLN A 147 0.46 13.85 13.82
CA GLN A 147 1.52 14.83 13.94
C GLN A 147 0.97 16.24 13.83
N ASP A 148 1.50 17.11 14.69
CA ASP A 148 1.23 18.54 14.64
C ASP A 148 1.84 19.13 13.37
N ILE A 149 0.96 19.67 12.52
CA ILE A 149 1.31 20.23 11.20
C ILE A 149 2.28 21.40 11.36
N TRP A 150 2.10 22.23 12.39
CA TRP A 150 2.95 23.40 12.62
C TRP A 150 4.38 23.00 12.95
N LYS A 151 4.55 21.90 13.70
CA LYS A 151 5.87 21.33 13.98
C LYS A 151 6.52 20.76 12.72
N LEU A 152 5.76 20.19 11.78
CA LEU A 152 6.30 19.66 10.52
C LEU A 152 6.75 20.75 9.54
N ILE A 153 6.03 21.88 9.49
CA ILE A 153 6.38 23.01 8.62
C ILE A 153 7.63 23.73 9.14
N ASN A 154 7.74 23.89 10.46
CA ASN A 154 8.80 24.71 11.07
C ASN A 154 10.03 23.91 11.52
N SER A 155 10.01 22.57 11.45
CA SER A 155 11.17 21.78 11.87
C SER A 155 12.32 21.89 10.87
N LYS A 156 13.47 22.43 11.31
CA LYS A 156 14.76 22.34 10.61
C LYS A 156 15.37 20.91 10.61
N SER A 157 14.68 19.93 11.19
CA SER A 157 15.23 18.63 11.60
C SER A 157 15.09 17.48 10.59
N GLY A 158 14.98 17.75 9.28
CA GLY A 158 15.02 16.71 8.24
C GLY A 158 13.82 15.74 8.19
N THR A 159 12.86 15.86 9.10
CA THR A 159 11.53 15.24 8.98
C THR A 159 10.64 16.07 8.06
N GLY A 160 11.05 16.16 6.80
CA GLY A 160 10.33 16.92 5.76
C GLY A 160 8.85 16.57 5.66
N TRP A 161 8.07 17.56 5.23
CA TRP A 161 6.66 17.43 4.88
C TRP A 161 6.48 16.40 3.74
N GLY A 162 5.46 15.54 3.81
CA GLY A 162 5.17 14.53 2.77
C GLY A 162 5.07 13.07 3.24
N ASN A 163 4.44 12.20 2.45
CA ASN A 163 4.21 10.80 2.85
C ASN A 163 5.52 9.98 2.86
N LYS A 164 5.81 9.30 3.96
CA LYS A 164 6.95 8.38 4.08
C LYS A 164 6.43 6.96 4.29
N PHE A 165 6.07 6.30 3.19
CA PHE A 165 5.73 4.88 3.22
C PHE A 165 6.72 4.09 2.37
N GLY A 166 7.08 2.91 2.85
CA GLY A 166 7.81 1.91 2.09
C GLY A 166 6.86 0.83 1.62
N THR A 167 7.30 0.09 0.61
CA THR A 167 6.57 -1.03 0.03
C THR A 167 7.27 -2.33 0.41
N LEU A 168 6.50 -3.30 0.87
CA LEU A 168 6.94 -4.67 1.12
C LEU A 168 6.24 -5.61 0.13
N LEU A 169 7.00 -6.47 -0.55
CA LEU A 169 6.40 -7.57 -1.29
C LEU A 169 6.05 -8.67 -0.30
N LEU A 170 4.80 -9.11 -0.24
CA LEU A 170 4.36 -10.17 0.65
C LEU A 170 4.06 -11.44 -0.17
N PRO A 171 4.96 -12.43 -0.18
CA PRO A 171 4.69 -13.69 -0.87
C PRO A 171 3.60 -14.46 -0.12
N VAL A 172 2.49 -14.70 -0.82
CA VAL A 172 1.40 -15.59 -0.45
C VAL A 172 1.65 -16.92 -1.15
N TYR A 173 1.75 -17.99 -0.36
CA TYR A 173 1.95 -19.33 -0.89
C TYR A 173 0.64 -20.10 -0.80
N TYR A 174 0.19 -20.61 -1.93
CA TYR A 174 -0.91 -21.56 -2.02
C TYR A 174 -0.55 -22.84 -1.28
N HIS A 175 -1.49 -23.28 -0.45
CA HIS A 175 -1.41 -24.56 0.20
C HIS A 175 -2.79 -25.23 0.12
N SER A 176 -2.79 -26.51 -0.21
CA SER A 176 -4.03 -27.27 -0.35
C SER A 176 -4.83 -27.32 0.97
N ASN A 177 -6.15 -27.44 0.81
CA ASN A 177 -7.19 -27.33 1.84
C ASN A 177 -7.10 -28.38 2.98
N GLY A 178 -6.12 -29.30 2.93
CA GLY A 178 -5.83 -30.28 3.99
C GLY A 178 -4.95 -29.75 5.14
N SER A 179 -4.40 -28.54 5.04
CA SER A 179 -3.56 -27.96 6.10
C SER A 179 -4.40 -27.27 7.19
N ASN A 180 -4.01 -27.44 8.46
CA ASN A 180 -4.65 -26.75 9.59
C ASN A 180 -4.67 -25.22 9.32
N PRO A 181 -5.84 -24.54 9.36
CA PRO A 181 -5.96 -23.12 9.03
C PRO A 181 -5.04 -22.19 9.83
N LEU A 182 -4.70 -22.56 11.07
CA LEU A 182 -3.77 -21.79 11.90
C LEU A 182 -2.33 -21.79 11.37
N GLN A 183 -1.96 -22.75 10.51
CA GLN A 183 -0.67 -22.77 9.83
C GLN A 183 -0.47 -21.54 8.94
N PHE A 184 -1.55 -21.02 8.32
CA PHE A 184 -1.46 -19.80 7.52
C PHE A 184 -1.04 -18.61 8.39
N VAL A 185 -1.57 -18.51 9.61
CA VAL A 185 -1.20 -17.44 10.56
C VAL A 185 0.24 -17.63 11.07
N LYS A 186 0.67 -18.86 11.36
CA LYS A 186 2.06 -19.16 11.77
C LYS A 186 3.07 -18.81 10.67
N ARG A 187 2.75 -19.14 9.42
CA ARG A 187 3.56 -18.80 8.24
C ARG A 187 3.58 -17.30 8.01
N ALA A 188 2.43 -16.64 8.10
CA ALA A 188 2.30 -15.19 8.00
C ALA A 188 3.20 -14.48 9.02
N LYS A 189 3.09 -14.85 10.30
CA LYS A 189 3.94 -14.32 11.37
C LYS A 189 5.42 -14.50 11.06
N THR A 190 5.84 -15.73 10.73
CA THR A 190 7.25 -16.03 10.45
C THR A 190 7.79 -15.22 9.27
N MET A 191 6.98 -15.05 8.21
CA MET A 191 7.34 -14.26 7.04
C MET A 191 7.42 -12.77 7.37
N ILE A 192 6.40 -12.23 8.04
CA ILE A 192 6.30 -10.82 8.41
C ILE A 192 7.42 -10.44 9.38
N ASP A 193 7.75 -11.28 10.37
CA ASP A 193 8.83 -11.01 11.33
C ASP A 193 10.20 -10.97 10.64
N LYS A 194 10.45 -11.84 9.65
CA LYS A 194 11.65 -11.77 8.80
C LYS A 194 11.70 -10.47 7.98
N LYS A 195 10.56 -10.05 7.40
CA LYS A 195 10.48 -8.80 6.63
C LYS A 195 10.53 -7.53 7.49
N LYS A 196 10.07 -7.57 8.74
CA LYS A 196 10.26 -6.48 9.71
C LYS A 196 11.73 -6.30 10.09
N LEU A 197 12.48 -7.40 10.12
CA LEU A 197 13.93 -7.37 10.36
C LEU A 197 14.71 -6.92 9.13
N SER A 198 14.14 -6.97 7.93
CA SER A 198 14.78 -6.49 6.72
C SER A 198 14.59 -4.98 6.55
N LEU A 199 15.51 -4.35 5.83
CA LEU A 199 15.39 -2.95 5.43
C LEU A 199 14.71 -2.78 4.06
N GLU A 200 13.87 -3.75 3.65
CA GLU A 200 13.17 -3.74 2.35
C GLU A 200 12.26 -2.51 2.20
N ALA A 201 11.50 -2.17 3.23
CA ALA A 201 10.62 -1.00 3.18
C ALA A 201 11.41 0.33 3.10
N PRO A 202 12.42 0.61 3.93
CA PRO A 202 13.31 1.76 3.74
C PRO A 202 13.99 1.80 2.37
N PHE A 203 14.44 0.64 1.86
CA PHE A 203 15.06 0.53 0.54
C PHE A 203 14.08 0.91 -0.58
N SER A 204 12.88 0.33 -0.60
CA SER A 204 11.87 0.62 -1.61
C SER A 204 11.47 2.11 -1.63
N TYR A 205 11.39 2.76 -0.46
CA TYR A 205 11.16 4.20 -0.37
C TYR A 205 12.29 5.00 -1.02
N LYS A 206 13.56 4.66 -0.73
CA LYS A 206 14.72 5.31 -1.35
C LYS A 206 14.81 5.07 -2.86
N VAL A 207 14.45 3.89 -3.33
CA VAL A 207 14.38 3.60 -4.77
C VAL A 207 13.29 4.45 -5.42
N GLY A 208 12.11 4.54 -4.81
CA GLY A 208 11.03 5.40 -5.30
C GLY A 208 11.44 6.87 -5.34
N ASP A 209 12.11 7.36 -4.29
CA ASP A 209 12.65 8.72 -4.20
C ASP A 209 13.72 8.98 -5.28
N LEU A 210 14.64 8.03 -5.49
CA LEU A 210 15.63 8.09 -6.56
C LEU A 210 14.98 8.12 -7.95
N VAL A 211 13.99 7.26 -8.20
CA VAL A 211 13.24 7.26 -9.47
C VAL A 211 12.55 8.61 -9.68
N MET A 212 11.90 9.16 -8.65
CA MET A 212 11.28 10.49 -8.73
C MET A 212 12.31 11.60 -8.91
N SER A 213 13.50 11.48 -8.34
CA SER A 213 14.59 12.45 -8.50
C SER A 213 15.26 12.38 -9.88
N LEU A 214 15.41 11.18 -10.46
CA LEU A 214 16.08 10.99 -11.75
C LEU A 214 15.15 11.26 -12.93
N PHE A 215 13.91 10.79 -12.85
CA PHE A 215 12.92 10.97 -13.92
C PHE A 215 12.04 12.21 -13.73
N GLY A 216 12.21 12.89 -12.58
CA GLY A 216 11.43 14.06 -12.19
C GLY A 216 9.97 13.73 -11.89
N PRO A 217 9.23 14.66 -11.25
CA PRO A 217 7.80 14.72 -11.44
C PRO A 217 7.54 14.92 -12.94
N LYS A 218 6.75 14.05 -13.57
CA LYS A 218 6.37 14.22 -14.99
C LYS A 218 5.83 15.64 -15.16
N ALA A 219 6.36 16.36 -16.15
CA ALA A 219 6.03 17.77 -16.43
C ALA A 219 4.51 18.02 -16.44
N LEU A 220 3.75 17.03 -16.91
CA LEU A 220 2.30 17.01 -16.97
C LEU A 220 1.82 15.60 -16.60
N THR A 221 0.93 15.52 -15.61
CA THR A 221 0.23 14.29 -15.23
C THR A 221 -1.26 14.54 -15.34
N MET A 222 -1.94 13.74 -16.16
CA MET A 222 -3.39 13.77 -16.32
C MET A 222 -3.99 12.51 -15.72
N HIS A 223 -4.91 12.67 -14.77
CA HIS A 223 -5.69 11.58 -14.20
C HIS A 223 -7.15 11.78 -14.56
N MET A 224 -7.72 10.86 -15.33
CA MET A 224 -9.14 10.87 -15.66
C MET A 224 -9.85 9.79 -14.84
N VAL A 225 -10.90 10.16 -14.12
CA VAL A 225 -11.70 9.24 -13.30
C VAL A 225 -13.15 9.40 -13.68
N SER A 226 -13.83 8.30 -14.05
CA SER A 226 -15.27 8.32 -14.28
C SER A 226 -16.01 7.70 -13.10
N TYR A 227 -16.91 8.47 -12.50
CA TYR A 227 -17.73 8.04 -11.37
C TYR A 227 -19.10 8.71 -11.40
N ALA A 228 -20.15 7.95 -11.04
CA ALA A 228 -21.53 8.44 -10.93
C ALA A 228 -22.05 9.23 -12.17
N GLY A 229 -21.64 8.82 -13.38
CA GLY A 229 -22.07 9.47 -14.64
C GLY A 229 -21.28 10.71 -15.02
N PHE A 230 -20.26 11.09 -14.24
CA PHE A 230 -19.33 12.17 -14.54
C PHE A 230 -17.94 11.61 -14.88
N ALA A 231 -17.15 12.39 -15.62
CA ALA A 231 -15.73 12.10 -15.86
C ALA A 231 -14.91 13.33 -15.43
N ASP A 232 -14.15 13.16 -14.35
CA ASP A 232 -13.30 14.20 -13.77
C ASP A 232 -11.87 14.05 -14.30
N LEU A 233 -11.35 15.11 -14.90
CA LEU A 233 -9.96 15.21 -15.34
C LEU A 233 -9.17 16.07 -14.34
N GLN A 234 -8.23 15.44 -13.62
CA GLN A 234 -7.28 16.12 -12.76
C GLN A 234 -5.96 16.32 -13.52
N ILE A 235 -5.54 17.58 -13.62
CA ILE A 235 -4.33 17.98 -14.32
C ILE A 235 -3.33 18.47 -13.27
N LEU A 236 -2.24 17.73 -13.11
CA LEU A 236 -1.12 18.11 -12.24
C LEU A 236 0.05 18.51 -13.12
N VAL A 237 0.54 19.74 -12.98
CA VAL A 237 1.59 20.28 -13.84
C VAL A 237 2.71 20.90 -13.03
N ALA A 238 3.94 20.76 -13.52
CA ALA A 238 5.06 21.51 -13.00
C ALA A 238 4.87 23.01 -13.28
N LYS A 239 4.91 23.82 -12.22
CA LYS A 239 4.63 25.26 -12.27
C LYS A 239 5.51 26.02 -13.28
N ASP A 240 6.75 25.57 -13.44
CA ASP A 240 7.74 26.21 -14.31
C ASP A 240 7.62 25.80 -15.79
N ILE A 241 6.73 24.85 -16.12
CA ILE A 241 6.53 24.34 -17.49
C ILE A 241 5.18 24.80 -18.07
N ILE A 242 4.11 24.73 -17.28
CA ILE A 242 2.80 25.30 -17.67
C ILE A 242 2.40 26.32 -16.62
N PRO A 243 2.52 27.62 -16.92
CA PRO A 243 2.31 28.68 -15.94
C PRO A 243 0.84 28.82 -15.54
N ASP A 244 -0.09 28.43 -16.42
CA ASP A 244 -1.53 28.49 -16.16
C ASP A 244 -2.23 27.15 -16.45
N PRO A 245 -2.32 26.25 -15.45
CA PRO A 245 -3.02 24.98 -15.59
C PRO A 245 -4.54 25.15 -15.73
N LYS A 246 -5.12 26.32 -15.38
CA LYS A 246 -6.56 26.55 -15.53
C LYS A 246 -6.93 26.77 -16.98
N VAL A 247 -6.15 27.57 -17.70
CA VAL A 247 -6.33 27.78 -19.14
C VAL A 247 -6.22 26.45 -19.88
N LEU A 248 -5.27 25.59 -19.51
CA LEU A 248 -5.17 24.24 -20.09
C LEU A 248 -6.42 23.38 -19.82
N ALA A 249 -6.99 23.47 -18.61
CA ALA A 249 -8.24 22.77 -18.29
C ALA A 249 -9.43 23.28 -19.11
N GLU A 250 -9.55 24.61 -19.29
CA GLU A 250 -10.56 25.23 -20.14
C GLU A 250 -10.44 24.80 -21.60
N CYS A 251 -9.21 24.73 -22.13
CA CYS A 251 -8.98 24.20 -23.48
C CYS A 251 -9.55 22.80 -23.67
N PHE A 252 -9.40 21.91 -22.68
CA PHE A 252 -9.99 20.56 -22.76
C PHE A 252 -11.51 20.57 -22.65
N GLN A 253 -12.09 21.45 -21.84
CA GLN A 253 -13.55 21.60 -21.76
C GLN A 253 -14.12 22.10 -23.08
N ASN A 254 -13.49 23.10 -23.69
CA ASN A 254 -13.88 23.66 -24.98
C ASN A 254 -13.76 22.62 -26.10
N ALA A 255 -12.66 21.86 -26.14
CA ALA A 255 -12.47 20.79 -27.11
C ALA A 255 -13.60 19.73 -27.03
N LEU A 256 -14.03 19.35 -25.82
CA LEU A 256 -15.16 18.43 -25.66
C LEU A 256 -16.49 19.04 -26.15
N LEU A 257 -16.70 20.34 -25.93
CA LEU A 257 -17.89 21.06 -26.40
C LEU A 257 -17.92 21.10 -27.93
N GLU A 258 -16.81 21.47 -28.57
CA GLU A 258 -16.66 21.50 -30.03
C GLU A 258 -16.90 20.12 -30.65
N MET A 259 -16.33 19.05 -30.07
CA MET A 259 -16.56 17.67 -30.52
C MET A 259 -18.03 17.27 -30.39
N LYS A 260 -18.70 17.67 -29.31
CA LYS A 260 -20.13 17.42 -29.09
C LYS A 260 -20.99 18.15 -30.13
N GLU A 261 -20.65 19.40 -30.45
CA GLU A 261 -21.35 20.19 -31.46
C GLU A 261 -21.18 19.59 -32.86
N ALA A 262 -19.95 19.21 -33.22
CA ALA A 262 -19.66 18.52 -34.48
C ALA A 262 -20.42 17.19 -34.61
N ALA A 263 -20.47 16.37 -33.54
CA ALA A 263 -21.23 15.13 -33.52
C ALA A 263 -22.75 15.34 -33.67
N LYS A 264 -23.30 16.40 -33.06
CA LYS A 264 -24.70 16.79 -33.23
C LYS A 264 -25.01 17.27 -34.66
N ALA A 265 -24.07 17.97 -35.29
CA ALA A 265 -24.22 18.40 -36.68
C ALA A 265 -24.21 17.20 -37.63
N ALA A 266 -23.31 16.23 -37.40
CA ALA A 266 -23.19 15.01 -38.20
C ALA A 266 -24.40 14.07 -38.10
N THR A 267 -25.15 14.10 -36.99
CA THR A 267 -26.35 13.27 -36.78
C THR A 267 -27.64 13.91 -37.32
N LYS A 268 -27.57 15.17 -37.76
CA LYS A 268 -28.68 15.88 -38.42
C LYS A 268 -28.56 15.90 -39.95
N SER A 269 -27.45 15.40 -40.50
CA SER A 269 -27.25 15.12 -41.93
C SER A 269 -27.64 13.69 -42.25
#